data_AF-A0A3L6DAV3-F1
#
_entry.id   AF-A0A3L6DAV3-F1
#
_cell.length_a   1.000
_cell.length_b   1.000
_cell.length_c   1.000
_cell.angle_alpha   90.00
_cell.angle_beta   90.00
_cell.angle_gamma   90.00
#
_symmetry.space_group_name_H-M   'P 1'
#
loop_
_entity.id
_entity.type
_entity.pdbx_description
1 polymer ?
#
loop_
_entity_poly.entity_id
_entity_poly.type
_entity_poly.pdbx_seq_one_letter_code
_entity_poly.pdbx_strand_id
1 'polypeptide(L)'
;MASAGHRRHFADPHVLLKTQYNSSSRHVCDICRSKLAGLTGYRCSACDFDIHEACGDYFKETISFFAHPWHTLTLSRMPSSCDGWSCDLCLGEFPPGGLVYRCTDCLFDVHPLCTMLPHTIRSPLHPRHDLRLVIM
;
A
#
# COMPACT_ATOMS: atom_id res chain seq x y z
N MET A 1 28.58 -6.49 14.69
CA MET A 1 28.04 -7.62 13.92
C MET A 1 26.60 -7.28 13.58
N ALA A 2 26.33 -6.82 12.36
CA ALA A 2 24.98 -6.43 11.95
C ALA A 2 24.13 -7.70 11.82
N SER A 3 23.17 -7.90 12.72
CA SER A 3 22.17 -8.96 12.56
C SER A 3 21.44 -8.70 11.25
N ALA A 4 21.54 -9.63 10.31
CA ALA A 4 20.86 -9.54 9.03
C ALA A 4 19.36 -9.69 9.29
N GLY A 5 18.65 -8.57 9.40
CA GLY A 5 17.20 -8.57 9.57
C GLY A 5 16.56 -9.24 8.35
N HIS A 6 15.71 -10.23 8.59
CA HIS A 6 14.97 -10.92 7.55
C HIS A 6 13.47 -10.83 7.82
N ARG A 7 12.65 -10.70 6.78
CA ARG A 7 11.21 -10.50 6.90
C ARG A 7 10.46 -11.32 5.87
N ARG A 8 9.47 -12.11 6.29
CA ARG A 8 8.50 -12.71 5.37
C ARG A 8 7.38 -11.70 5.14
N HIS A 9 6.87 -11.62 3.93
CA HIS A 9 5.79 -10.70 3.58
C HIS A 9 4.73 -11.46 2.80
N PHE A 10 3.44 -11.25 3.10
CA PHE A 10 2.35 -11.98 2.43
C PHE A 10 2.27 -11.66 0.93
N ALA A 11 2.73 -10.48 0.50
CA ALA A 11 2.76 -10.10 -0.92
C ALA A 11 3.99 -10.59 -1.70
N ASP A 12 4.92 -11.32 -1.07
CA ASP A 12 6.06 -11.95 -1.74
C ASP A 12 6.42 -13.30 -1.08
N PRO A 13 6.46 -14.42 -1.82
CA PRO A 13 6.70 -15.73 -1.22
C PRO A 13 8.12 -15.89 -0.64
N HIS A 14 9.07 -15.02 -1.02
CA HIS A 14 10.44 -15.07 -0.58
C HIS A 14 10.67 -14.31 0.73
N VAL A 15 11.78 -14.65 1.38
CA VAL A 15 12.27 -13.89 2.54
C VAL A 15 12.91 -12.61 2.04
N LEU A 16 12.43 -11.47 2.52
CA LEU A 16 13.00 -10.16 2.26
C LEU A 16 14.20 -9.91 3.18
N LEU A 17 15.25 -9.35 2.61
CA LEU A 17 16.47 -9.00 3.33
C LEU A 17 16.51 -7.51 3.64
N LYS A 18 16.85 -7.17 4.88
CA LYS A 18 17.01 -5.78 5.31
C LYS A 18 18.11 -5.12 4.47
N THR A 19 17.75 -4.04 3.79
CA THR A 19 18.59 -3.35 2.81
C THR A 19 18.65 -1.88 3.13
N GLN A 20 19.86 -1.31 3.15
CA GLN A 20 20.06 0.14 3.19
C GLN A 20 20.19 0.65 1.77
N TYR A 21 19.29 1.55 1.38
CA TYR A 21 19.31 2.15 0.05
C TYR A 21 20.15 3.43 0.09
N ASN A 22 21.06 3.57 -0.87
CA ASN A 22 21.85 4.80 -1.00
C ASN A 22 20.96 6.01 -1.35
N SER A 23 21.50 7.21 -1.18
CA SER A 23 20.80 8.48 -1.47
C SER A 23 20.48 8.68 -2.96
N SER A 24 21.19 7.98 -3.86
CA SER A 24 20.96 8.00 -5.31
C SER A 24 20.05 6.87 -5.80
N SER A 25 19.45 6.11 -4.89
CA SER A 25 18.68 4.91 -5.21
C SER A 25 17.43 5.27 -5.98
N ARG A 26 17.15 4.51 -7.04
CA ARG A 26 15.92 4.64 -7.84
C ARG A 26 14.81 3.71 -7.37
N HIS A 27 15.07 2.88 -6.36
CA HIS A 27 14.08 1.96 -5.81
C HIS A 27 12.92 2.73 -5.17
N VAL A 28 11.72 2.19 -5.36
CA VAL A 28 10.46 2.69 -4.81
C VAL A 28 9.79 1.57 -4.03
N CYS A 29 9.06 1.92 -2.99
CA CYS A 29 8.30 0.95 -2.21
C CYS A 29 7.10 0.43 -3.02
N ASP A 30 6.93 -0.88 -3.11
CA ASP A 30 5.83 -1.50 -3.86
C ASP A 30 4.45 -1.27 -3.25
N ILE A 31 4.38 -0.92 -1.96
CA ILE A 31 3.12 -0.65 -1.27
C ILE A 31 2.69 0.81 -1.43
N CYS A 32 3.56 1.77 -1.10
CA CYS A 32 3.21 3.20 -1.08
C CYS A 32 3.74 4.00 -2.28
N ARG A 33 4.50 3.36 -3.17
CA ARG A 33 5.13 3.96 -4.36
C ARG A 33 6.07 5.15 -4.12
N SER A 34 6.41 5.41 -2.86
CA SER A 34 7.37 6.46 -2.48
C SER A 34 8.81 5.95 -2.55
N LYS A 35 9.76 6.85 -2.79
CA LYS A 35 11.20 6.53 -2.94
C LYS A 35 11.77 5.89 -1.66
N LEU A 36 12.72 4.98 -1.85
CA LEU A 36 13.49 4.35 -0.78
C LEU A 36 14.86 5.00 -0.57
N ALA A 37 15.24 5.96 -1.42
CA ALA A 37 16.54 6.62 -1.37
C ALA A 37 16.89 7.17 0.02
N GLY A 38 18.06 6.76 0.54
CA GLY A 38 18.54 7.16 1.86
C GLY A 38 17.82 6.51 3.04
N LEU A 39 16.90 5.57 2.81
CA LEU A 39 16.14 4.87 3.85
C LEU A 39 16.58 3.41 3.99
N THR A 40 16.16 2.80 5.09
CA THR A 40 16.26 1.36 5.29
C THR A 40 14.91 0.70 4.99
N GLY A 41 14.94 -0.41 4.27
CA GLY A 41 13.76 -1.20 3.94
C GLY A 41 14.09 -2.67 3.83
N TYR A 42 13.21 -3.42 3.18
CA TYR A 42 13.36 -4.84 2.92
C TYR A 42 13.25 -5.11 1.42
N ARG A 43 14.15 -5.94 0.89
CA ARG A 43 14.25 -6.25 -0.54
C ARG A 43 14.22 -7.75 -0.80
N CYS A 44 13.48 -8.17 -1.81
CA CYS A 44 13.69 -9.43 -2.54
C CYS A 44 14.33 -9.09 -3.89
N SER A 45 15.62 -9.39 -4.06
CA SER A 45 16.29 -9.16 -5.34
C SER A 45 15.79 -10.08 -6.46
N ALA A 46 15.23 -11.25 -6.13
CA ALA A 46 14.73 -12.20 -7.13
C ALA A 46 13.41 -11.74 -7.77
N CYS A 47 12.56 -11.07 -7.00
CA CYS A 47 11.27 -10.55 -7.46
C CYS A 47 11.28 -9.05 -7.75
N ASP A 48 12.43 -8.39 -7.56
CA ASP A 48 12.58 -6.93 -7.53
C ASP A 48 11.51 -6.25 -6.68
N PHE A 49 11.26 -6.82 -5.49
CA PHE A 49 10.25 -6.35 -4.56
C PHE A 49 10.90 -5.59 -3.41
N ASP A 50 10.54 -4.33 -3.24
CA ASP A 50 11.11 -3.42 -2.25
C ASP A 50 10.01 -2.79 -1.38
N ILE A 51 10.18 -2.78 -0.06
CA ILE A 51 9.24 -2.11 0.84
C ILE A 51 9.95 -1.32 1.93
N HIS A 52 9.38 -0.19 2.35
CA HIS A 52 9.79 0.45 3.61
C HIS A 52 9.52 -0.50 4.78
N GLU A 53 10.37 -0.44 5.81
CA GLU A 53 10.14 -1.16 7.08
C GLU A 53 8.76 -0.80 7.66
N ALA A 54 8.43 0.49 7.73
CA ALA A 54 7.14 0.98 8.22
C ALA A 54 5.95 0.54 7.35
N CYS A 55 6.09 0.49 6.02
CA CYS A 55 5.01 0.02 5.15
C CYS A 55 4.73 -1.46 5.39
N GLY A 56 5.80 -2.25 5.54
CA GLY A 56 5.67 -3.64 5.86
C GLY A 56 4.93 -3.89 7.18
N ASP A 57 5.16 -3.06 8.20
CA ASP A 57 4.54 -3.22 9.52
C ASP A 57 3.10 -2.70 9.56
N TYR A 58 2.84 -1.59 8.87
CA TYR A 58 1.54 -0.94 8.88
C TYR A 58 0.51 -1.71 8.04
N PHE A 59 0.82 -2.03 6.79
CA PHE A 59 -0.11 -2.69 5.88
C PHE A 59 -0.16 -4.20 6.18
N LYS A 60 -1.39 -4.72 6.27
CA LYS A 60 -1.66 -6.13 6.59
C LYS A 60 -2.16 -6.85 5.34
N GLU A 61 -2.17 -8.17 5.40
CA GLU A 61 -2.72 -8.97 4.31
C GLU A 61 -4.21 -8.66 4.10
N THR A 62 -4.93 -8.49 5.20
CA THR A 62 -6.37 -8.24 5.20
C THR A 62 -6.71 -7.06 6.10
N ILE A 63 -7.65 -6.21 5.68
CA ILE A 63 -8.12 -5.07 6.46
C ILE A 63 -9.65 -4.98 6.45
N SER A 64 -10.20 -4.45 7.54
CA SER A 64 -11.55 -3.86 7.55
C SER A 64 -11.40 -2.37 7.22
N PHE A 65 -12.22 -1.87 6.30
CA PHE A 65 -12.11 -0.50 5.81
C PHE A 65 -13.45 0.21 5.88
N PHE A 66 -13.49 1.42 6.45
CA PHE A 66 -14.75 2.11 6.76
C PHE A 66 -15.63 2.38 5.53
N ALA A 67 -14.97 2.57 4.38
CA ALA A 67 -15.58 2.80 3.07
C ALA A 67 -16.29 1.57 2.52
N HIS A 68 -15.85 0.39 2.95
CA HIS A 68 -16.34 -0.90 2.49
C HIS A 68 -16.45 -1.86 3.69
N PRO A 69 -17.34 -1.59 4.67
CA PRO A 69 -17.34 -2.27 5.96
C PRO A 69 -17.96 -3.67 5.92
N TRP A 70 -18.63 -4.03 4.82
CA TRP A 70 -19.37 -5.29 4.68
C TRP A 70 -18.46 -6.48 4.38
N HIS A 71 -17.30 -6.22 3.74
CA HIS A 71 -16.33 -7.26 3.41
C HIS A 71 -14.92 -6.83 3.81
N THR A 72 -14.08 -7.83 4.04
CA THR A 72 -12.66 -7.62 4.29
C THR A 72 -11.95 -7.41 2.95
N LEU A 73 -11.07 -6.41 2.87
CA LEU A 73 -10.22 -6.22 1.71
C LEU A 73 -8.94 -7.02 1.87
N THR A 74 -8.49 -7.68 0.81
CA THR A 74 -7.22 -8.44 0.79
C THR A 74 -6.20 -7.75 -0.10
N LEU A 75 -4.97 -7.60 0.37
CA LEU A 75 -3.89 -7.05 -0.43
C LEU A 75 -3.50 -8.06 -1.51
N SER A 76 -3.53 -7.63 -2.76
CA SER A 76 -3.23 -8.46 -3.92
C SER A 76 -2.41 -7.67 -4.93
N ARG A 77 -1.64 -8.39 -5.77
CA ARG A 77 -0.95 -7.79 -6.91
C ARG A 77 -1.88 -7.70 -8.10
N MET A 78 -1.89 -6.54 -8.73
CA MET A 78 -2.65 -6.31 -9.95
C MET A 78 -1.95 -6.98 -11.15
N PRO A 79 -2.66 -7.63 -12.09
CA PRO A 79 -2.00 -8.20 -13.26
C PRO A 79 -1.47 -7.07 -14.14
N SER A 80 -0.38 -7.33 -14.86
CA SER A 80 0.27 -6.31 -15.68
C SER A 80 -0.57 -5.80 -16.85
N SER A 81 -1.69 -6.47 -17.17
CA SER A 81 -2.61 -6.13 -18.26
C SER A 81 -3.89 -5.43 -17.79
N CYS A 82 -3.86 -4.79 -16.62
CA CYS A 82 -5.01 -4.13 -15.98
C CYS A 82 -5.32 -2.74 -16.57
N ASP A 83 -5.15 -2.55 -17.87
CA ASP A 83 -5.41 -1.26 -18.51
C ASP A 83 -6.86 -0.81 -18.23
N GLY A 84 -7.01 0.42 -17.72
CA GLY A 84 -8.31 1.02 -17.40
C GLY A 84 -8.86 0.74 -15.99
N TRP A 85 -8.13 0.04 -15.12
CA TRP A 85 -8.54 -0.14 -13.72
C TRP A 85 -8.12 1.08 -12.89
N SER A 86 -9.05 1.61 -12.11
CA SER A 86 -8.83 2.77 -11.25
C SER A 86 -9.28 2.49 -9.82
N CYS A 87 -8.72 3.25 -8.89
CA CYS A 87 -9.07 3.20 -7.49
C CYS A 87 -10.47 3.76 -7.26
N ASP A 88 -11.34 2.99 -6.59
CA ASP A 88 -12.72 3.38 -6.29
C ASP A 88 -12.84 4.58 -5.34
N LEU A 89 -11.72 5.03 -4.76
CA LEU A 89 -11.68 6.22 -3.89
C LEU A 89 -11.16 7.47 -4.57
N CYS A 90 -9.98 7.39 -5.18
CA CYS A 90 -9.32 8.56 -5.74
C CYS A 90 -9.46 8.67 -7.26
N LEU A 91 -10.07 7.66 -7.90
CA LEU A 91 -10.20 7.51 -9.35
C LEU A 91 -8.86 7.49 -10.11
N GLY A 92 -7.74 7.41 -9.38
CA GLY A 92 -6.40 7.30 -9.93
C GLY A 92 -6.12 5.89 -10.43
N GLU A 93 -5.32 5.79 -11.48
CA GLU A 93 -4.96 4.51 -12.11
C GLU A 93 -4.11 3.64 -11.18
N PHE A 94 -4.20 2.33 -11.40
CA PHE A 94 -3.27 1.39 -10.80
C PHE A 94 -2.04 1.21 -11.68
N PRO A 95 -0.82 1.34 -11.13
CA PRO A 95 0.37 0.99 -11.88
C PRO A 95 0.39 -0.52 -12.18
N PRO A 96 0.85 -0.96 -13.36
CA PRO A 96 0.96 -2.38 -13.70
C PRO A 96 1.76 -3.14 -12.63
N GLY A 97 1.26 -4.30 -12.20
CA GLY A 97 1.91 -5.09 -11.15
C GLY A 97 1.83 -4.50 -9.74
N GLY A 98 1.15 -3.37 -9.55
CA GLY A 98 1.03 -2.69 -8.26
C GLY A 98 0.20 -3.46 -7.23
N LEU A 99 0.46 -3.20 -5.95
CA LEU A 99 -0.35 -3.74 -4.86
C LEU A 99 -1.62 -2.92 -4.66
N VAL A 100 -2.74 -3.61 -4.49
CA VAL A 100 -4.08 -3.03 -4.25
C VAL A 100 -4.78 -3.81 -3.14
N TYR A 101 -5.62 -3.13 -2.36
CA TYR A 101 -6.58 -3.82 -1.51
C TYR A 101 -7.85 -4.08 -2.30
N ARG A 102 -8.24 -5.35 -2.36
CA ARG A 102 -9.32 -5.85 -3.21
C ARG A 102 -10.38 -6.58 -2.39
N CYS A 103 -11.64 -6.31 -2.70
CA CYS A 103 -12.77 -7.20 -2.43
C CYS A 103 -13.19 -7.87 -3.73
N THR A 104 -13.03 -9.19 -3.84
CA THR A 104 -13.42 -9.94 -5.04
C THR A 104 -14.93 -10.02 -5.23
N ASP A 105 -15.69 -10.00 -4.12
CA ASP A 105 -17.14 -10.15 -4.15
C ASP A 105 -17.85 -8.91 -4.69
N CYS A 106 -17.28 -7.73 -4.42
CA CYS A 106 -17.83 -6.44 -4.85
C CYS A 106 -17.04 -5.78 -5.98
N LEU A 107 -15.90 -6.37 -6.38
CA LEU A 107 -14.93 -5.74 -7.29
C LEU A 107 -14.49 -4.35 -6.80
N PHE A 108 -14.33 -4.21 -5.48
CA PHE A 108 -13.91 -2.96 -4.86
C PHE A 108 -12.39 -2.94 -4.68
N ASP A 109 -11.72 -2.00 -5.33
CA ASP A 109 -10.27 -1.89 -5.45
C ASP A 109 -9.78 -0.51 -5.04
N VAL A 110 -8.84 -0.48 -4.10
CA VAL A 110 -8.26 0.78 -3.61
C VAL A 110 -6.75 0.69 -3.44
N HIS A 111 -6.05 1.81 -3.63
CA HIS A 111 -4.62 1.88 -3.33
C HIS A 111 -4.40 1.65 -1.82
N PRO A 112 -3.27 1.05 -1.41
CA PRO A 112 -2.92 0.93 0.00
C PRO A 112 -2.94 2.28 0.74
N LEU A 113 -2.43 3.35 0.12
CA LEU A 113 -2.48 4.68 0.75
C LEU A 113 -3.90 5.24 0.89
N CYS A 114 -4.83 4.88 0.01
CA CYS A 114 -6.22 5.31 0.12
C CYS A 114 -6.92 4.68 1.34
N THR A 115 -6.45 3.52 1.82
CA THR A 115 -6.98 2.90 3.05
C THR A 115 -6.53 3.59 4.32
N MET A 116 -5.58 4.53 4.23
CA MET A 116 -5.15 5.37 5.35
C MET A 116 -6.01 6.63 5.53
N LEU A 117 -6.90 6.93 4.57
CA LEU A 117 -7.78 8.07 4.68
C LEU A 117 -8.70 7.89 5.90
N PRO A 118 -8.82 8.89 6.78
CA PRO A 118 -9.74 8.80 7.89
C PRO A 118 -11.18 8.94 7.41
N HIS A 119 -12.11 8.31 8.12
CA HIS A 119 -13.54 8.46 7.85
C HIS A 119 -14.00 9.91 8.03
N THR A 120 -13.44 10.59 9.03
CA THR A 120 -13.76 11.98 9.35
C THR A 120 -12.50 12.80 9.60
N ILE A 121 -12.53 14.07 9.20
CA ILE A 121 -11.47 15.05 9.50
C ILE A 121 -12.05 16.29 10.15
N ARG A 122 -11.26 16.91 11.03
CA ARG A 122 -11.52 18.24 11.55
C ARG A 122 -10.79 19.26 10.70
N SER A 123 -11.54 20.07 9.97
CA SER A 123 -10.96 21.15 9.15
C SER A 123 -10.95 22.46 9.94
N PRO A 124 -9.83 23.21 9.94
CA PRO A 124 -9.80 24.57 10.48
C PRO A 124 -10.79 25.52 9.77
N LEU A 125 -11.17 25.21 8.53
CA LEU A 125 -12.17 25.97 7.76
C LEU A 125 -13.61 25.68 8.23
N HIS A 126 -13.84 24.51 8.84
CA HIS A 126 -15.13 24.08 9.37
C HIS A 126 -14.99 23.59 10.82
N PRO A 127 -14.57 24.45 11.77
CA PRO A 127 -14.20 24.00 13.11
C PRO A 127 -15.37 23.50 13.96
N ARG A 128 -16.62 23.71 13.49
CA ARG A 128 -17.84 23.38 14.24
C ARG A 128 -18.41 22.00 13.91
N HIS A 129 -17.90 21.34 12.88
CA HIS A 129 -18.37 20.01 12.48
C HIS A 129 -17.26 19.23 11.79
N ASP A 130 -17.30 17.92 11.93
CA ASP A 130 -16.36 17.04 11.25
C ASP A 130 -16.79 16.87 9.78
N LEU A 131 -15.83 16.92 8.86
CA LEU A 131 -16.06 16.58 7.46
C LEU A 131 -15.95 15.07 7.31
N ARG A 132 -16.95 14.44 6.71
CA ARG A 132 -16.97 13.00 6.48
C ARG A 132 -16.61 12.70 5.03
N LEU A 133 -15.72 11.72 4.81
CA LEU A 133 -15.50 11.21 3.46
C LEU A 133 -16.77 10.51 2.99
N VAL A 134 -17.29 10.97 1.86
CA VAL A 134 -18.40 10.35 1.14
C VAL A 134 -17.83 9.82 -0.17
N ILE A 135 -18.06 8.55 -0.44
CA ILE A 135 -17.61 7.87 -1.65
C ILE A 135 -18.81 7.87 -2.59
N MET A 136 -18.58 8.33 -3.82
CA MET A 136 -19.61 8.56 -4.83
C MET A 136 -19.80 7.33 -5.70
#